data_AF-A0A7C7H827-F1
#
_entry.id   AF-A0A7C7H827-F1
#
_cell.length_a   1.000
_cell.length_b   1.000
_cell.length_c   1.000
_cell.angle_alpha   90.00
_cell.angle_beta   90.00
_cell.angle_gamma   90.00
#
_symmetry.space_group_name_H-M   'P 1'
#
loop_
_entity.id
_entity.type
_entity.pdbx_description
1 polymer ?
#
loop_
_entity_poly.entity_id
_entity_poly.type
_entity_poly.pdbx_seq_one_letter_code
_entity_poly.pdbx_strand_id
1 'polypeptide(L)'
;MSRIRLGTLLVPLFSTVAACGGGGGSSSPIAPSPATTTLTISGTVTNIITDAKVSSAQIQVGNASTSTGADGTYTLTVPGTGQQSFMASAAGYHTRESSLSLTGSATVNLQLIPQGDGFNLTLFDHLFRNKGTTGTERWTTQPTFEIWTQEFSCLELDTDYGDSACARYQAKGPAPAIFETKVRDSIAKMGQLTGNVLSGAPITMKTHPVGTSFPNSDWGTTVGTISFSYTTGLYGRNAASASGFVNNKLHIDYGANVYTDATIHLHELAHAVGFHHPDGPNNMPQPGIMGPWPYQWTSADELLGRILYLRPFGSLTPDKDPANTVINCQGC
;
A
#
# COMPACT_ATOMS: atom_id res chain seq x y z
N MET A 1 -52.97 -47.40 -3.97
CA MET A 1 -52.61 -48.26 -5.12
C MET A 1 -51.34 -49.01 -4.70
N SER A 2 -51.45 -50.25 -4.18
CA SER A 2 -51.33 -51.52 -4.95
C SER A 2 -49.94 -51.63 -5.61
N ARG A 3 -49.04 -52.58 -5.35
CA ARG A 3 -49.06 -53.90 -4.68
C ARG A 3 -47.62 -54.35 -4.38
N ILE A 4 -47.50 -55.15 -3.33
CA ILE A 4 -46.41 -56.06 -2.95
C ILE A 4 -46.08 -57.06 -4.08
N ARG A 5 -44.80 -57.44 -4.26
CA ARG A 5 -44.42 -58.84 -4.56
C ARG A 5 -43.11 -59.26 -3.91
N LEU A 6 -43.26 -60.24 -3.02
CA LEU A 6 -42.28 -61.11 -2.39
C LEU A 6 -41.85 -62.19 -3.40
N GLY A 7 -40.60 -62.64 -3.37
CA GLY A 7 -40.10 -63.72 -4.22
C GLY A 7 -38.83 -64.36 -3.65
N THR A 8 -39.03 -65.25 -2.68
CA THR A 8 -38.03 -66.14 -2.09
C THR A 8 -37.62 -67.22 -3.11
N LEU A 9 -36.32 -67.49 -3.27
CA LEU A 9 -35.85 -68.76 -3.83
C LEU A 9 -34.63 -69.25 -3.04
N LEU A 10 -34.73 -70.46 -2.53
CA LEU A 10 -33.79 -71.17 -1.68
C LEU A 10 -33.49 -72.49 -2.38
N VAL A 11 -32.22 -72.79 -2.72
CA VAL A 11 -31.75 -74.16 -2.99
C VAL A 11 -30.28 -74.26 -2.53
N PRO A 12 -29.90 -75.32 -1.78
CA PRO A 12 -28.58 -75.53 -1.22
C PRO A 12 -27.68 -76.40 -2.12
N LEU A 13 -26.36 -76.34 -1.93
CA LEU A 13 -25.46 -77.41 -2.39
C LEU A 13 -24.29 -77.59 -1.42
N PHE A 14 -24.20 -78.80 -0.85
CA PHE A 14 -23.10 -79.32 -0.05
C PHE A 14 -21.90 -79.67 -0.95
N SER A 15 -20.67 -79.50 -0.44
CA SER A 15 -19.54 -80.44 -0.61
C SER A 15 -18.35 -80.05 0.27
N THR A 16 -17.55 -81.06 0.61
CA THR A 16 -16.73 -81.23 1.83
C THR A 16 -15.22 -81.07 1.61
N VAL A 17 -14.50 -80.94 2.75
CA VAL A 17 -13.07 -81.22 3.09
C VAL A 17 -11.90 -80.58 2.29
N ALA A 18 -10.96 -79.94 3.01
CA ALA A 18 -9.64 -80.53 3.35
C ALA A 18 -8.62 -79.52 3.94
N ALA A 19 -8.06 -79.91 5.09
CA ALA A 19 -6.73 -79.74 5.69
C ALA A 19 -5.70 -78.64 5.30
N CYS A 20 -5.01 -78.21 6.37
CA CYS A 20 -3.58 -77.86 6.54
C CYS A 20 -3.00 -76.53 6.02
N GLY A 21 -2.60 -75.69 7.00
CA GLY A 21 -1.18 -75.35 7.20
C GLY A 21 -0.64 -74.13 6.44
N GLY A 22 -0.15 -73.15 7.19
CA GLY A 22 0.77 -72.14 6.65
C GLY A 22 0.70 -70.81 7.38
N GLY A 23 1.59 -70.61 8.35
CA GLY A 23 1.86 -69.30 8.91
C GLY A 23 2.38 -68.35 7.83
N GLY A 24 1.75 -67.19 7.71
CA GLY A 24 2.20 -66.11 6.85
C GLY A 24 1.53 -64.84 7.34
N GLY A 25 2.24 -64.05 8.15
CA GLY A 25 1.76 -62.74 8.56
C GLY A 25 1.42 -61.92 7.32
N SER A 26 0.15 -61.61 7.13
CA SER A 26 -0.28 -60.69 6.08
C SER A 26 0.12 -59.28 6.50
N SER A 27 1.36 -58.87 6.22
CA SER A 27 1.65 -57.46 6.10
C SER A 27 0.94 -56.97 4.84
N SER A 28 -0.29 -56.46 5.00
CA SER A 28 -0.93 -55.65 3.97
C SER A 28 0.09 -54.62 3.48
N PRO A 29 0.39 -54.55 2.17
CA PRO A 29 1.32 -53.55 1.67
C PRO A 29 0.75 -52.18 2.01
N ILE A 30 1.46 -51.43 2.84
CA ILE A 30 1.17 -50.02 3.08
C ILE A 30 1.44 -49.32 1.75
N ALA A 31 0.39 -48.78 1.13
CA ALA A 31 0.54 -47.96 -0.06
C ALA A 31 1.55 -46.84 0.24
N PRO A 32 2.55 -46.60 -0.62
CA PRO A 32 3.48 -45.49 -0.40
C PRO A 32 2.67 -44.21 -0.25
N SER A 33 2.90 -43.49 0.85
CA SER A 33 2.31 -42.17 1.07
C SER A 33 2.59 -41.31 -0.17
N PRO A 34 1.61 -40.51 -0.66
CA PRO A 34 1.86 -39.60 -1.76
C PRO A 34 3.11 -38.79 -1.48
N ALA A 35 4.05 -38.75 -2.44
CA ALA A 35 5.25 -37.93 -2.29
C ALA A 35 4.83 -36.47 -2.16
N THR A 36 5.17 -35.83 -1.04
CA THR A 36 4.93 -34.41 -0.84
C THR A 36 5.74 -33.63 -1.87
N THR A 37 5.07 -32.89 -2.75
CA THR A 37 5.75 -31.97 -3.67
C THR A 37 6.57 -30.97 -2.88
N THR A 38 7.83 -30.78 -3.25
CA THR A 38 8.72 -29.78 -2.64
C THR A 38 9.11 -28.75 -3.67
N LEU A 39 9.10 -27.47 -3.28
CA LEU A 39 9.49 -26.35 -4.12
C LEU A 39 10.68 -25.62 -3.50
N THR A 40 11.52 -25.02 -4.34
CA THR A 40 12.70 -24.29 -3.88
C THR A 40 12.46 -22.79 -3.98
N ILE A 41 12.64 -22.09 -2.88
CA ILE A 41 12.62 -20.63 -2.81
C ILE A 41 14.05 -20.15 -2.55
N SER A 42 14.50 -19.17 -3.33
CA SER A 42 15.80 -18.53 -3.16
C SER A 42 15.67 -17.02 -3.17
N GLY A 43 16.73 -16.30 -2.82
CA GLY A 43 16.75 -14.84 -2.96
C GLY A 43 17.83 -14.19 -2.12
N THR A 44 17.73 -12.86 -2.00
CA THR A 44 18.59 -12.06 -1.12
C THR A 44 17.78 -11.21 -0.16
N VAL A 45 18.35 -10.94 1.02
CA VAL A 45 17.84 -9.95 1.97
C VAL A 45 18.79 -8.76 2.04
N THR A 46 18.24 -7.56 1.88
CA THR A 46 18.98 -6.29 2.01
C THR A 46 18.34 -5.34 3.01
N ASN A 47 19.11 -4.37 3.47
CA ASN A 47 18.61 -3.21 4.19
C ASN A 47 17.90 -2.29 3.18
N ILE A 48 16.67 -1.88 3.47
CA ILE A 48 15.86 -1.04 2.56
C ILE A 48 16.44 0.35 2.30
N ILE A 49 17.27 0.85 3.21
CA ILE A 49 17.81 2.21 3.18
C ILE A 49 19.16 2.25 2.48
N THR A 50 20.03 1.31 2.80
CA THR A 50 21.45 1.30 2.40
C THR A 50 21.77 0.26 1.32
N ASP A 51 20.82 -0.61 0.99
CA ASP A 51 20.99 -1.80 0.12
C ASP A 51 22.07 -2.80 0.58
N ALA A 52 22.61 -2.61 1.79
CA ALA A 52 23.57 -3.51 2.39
C ALA A 52 22.98 -4.92 2.55
N LYS A 53 23.79 -5.95 2.32
CA LYS A 53 23.37 -7.35 2.49
C LYS A 53 23.13 -7.66 3.97
N VAL A 54 22.02 -8.31 4.28
CA VAL A 54 21.66 -8.71 5.65
C VAL A 54 22.00 -10.18 5.83
N SER A 55 23.06 -10.44 6.59
CA SER A 55 23.47 -11.79 6.97
C SER A 55 22.65 -12.31 8.16
N SER A 56 22.57 -13.64 8.28
CA SER A 56 21.88 -14.32 9.38
C SER A 56 20.42 -13.90 9.58
N ALA A 57 19.76 -13.41 8.54
CA ALA A 57 18.33 -13.14 8.55
C ALA A 57 17.58 -14.49 8.50
N GLN A 58 16.65 -14.69 9.42
CA GLN A 58 15.79 -15.86 9.47
C GLN A 58 14.66 -15.70 8.46
N ILE A 59 14.55 -16.64 7.53
CA ILE A 59 13.48 -16.72 6.54
C ILE A 59 12.59 -17.90 6.89
N GLN A 60 11.28 -17.66 6.96
CA GLN A 60 10.26 -18.65 7.27
C GLN A 60 9.18 -18.62 6.19
N VAL A 61 8.85 -19.79 5.63
CA VAL A 61 7.72 -19.99 4.72
C VAL A 61 6.90 -21.16 5.21
N GLY A 62 5.66 -20.91 5.64
CA GLY A 62 4.85 -21.91 6.33
C GLY A 62 5.62 -22.47 7.54
N ASN A 63 5.93 -23.77 7.52
CA ASN A 63 6.72 -24.45 8.57
C ASN A 63 8.21 -24.64 8.23
N ALA A 64 8.66 -24.25 7.04
CA ALA A 64 10.06 -24.39 6.61
C ALA A 64 10.86 -23.11 6.87
N SER A 65 12.10 -23.24 7.36
CA SER A 65 12.96 -22.11 7.70
C SER A 65 14.39 -22.26 7.20
N THR A 66 15.05 -21.14 6.91
CA THR A 66 16.50 -21.06 6.62
C THR A 66 17.06 -19.73 7.13
N SER A 67 18.38 -19.54 7.01
CA SER A 67 19.07 -18.29 7.34
C SER A 67 19.82 -17.76 6.13
N THR A 68 19.98 -16.45 6.00
CA THR A 68 20.83 -15.88 4.96
C THR A 68 22.32 -16.06 5.26
N GLY A 69 23.11 -16.25 4.20
CA GLY A 69 24.57 -16.24 4.25
C GLY A 69 25.15 -14.83 4.45
N ALA A 70 26.48 -14.74 4.52
CA ALA A 70 27.19 -13.46 4.69
C ALA A 70 26.94 -12.45 3.54
N ASP A 71 26.64 -12.95 2.35
CA ASP A 71 26.28 -12.17 1.17
C ASP A 71 24.76 -11.84 1.10
N GLY A 72 24.01 -12.18 2.15
CA GLY A 72 22.58 -11.98 2.26
C GLY A 72 21.73 -12.94 1.43
N THR A 73 22.33 -13.94 0.77
CA THR A 73 21.60 -14.93 -0.03
C THR A 73 20.97 -16.01 0.84
N TYR A 74 19.85 -16.60 0.40
CA TYR A 74 19.27 -17.78 1.03
C TYR A 74 18.72 -18.76 -0.01
N THR A 75 18.55 -20.01 0.41
CA THR A 75 17.80 -21.04 -0.32
C THR A 75 17.03 -21.89 0.70
N LEU A 76 15.77 -22.16 0.40
CA LEU A 76 14.85 -22.88 1.26
C LEU A 76 14.04 -23.88 0.43
N THR A 77 14.00 -25.13 0.86
CA THR A 77 13.06 -26.12 0.32
C THR A 77 11.80 -26.09 1.16
N VAL A 78 10.67 -25.85 0.52
CA VAL A 78 9.35 -25.76 1.16
C VAL A 78 8.48 -26.92 0.69
N PRO A 79 7.91 -27.72 1.62
CA PRO A 79 6.94 -28.75 1.25
C PRO A 79 5.57 -28.14 0.95
N GLY A 80 4.91 -28.64 -0.08
CA GLY A 80 3.55 -28.26 -0.47
C GLY A 80 3.47 -27.21 -1.57
N THR A 81 2.23 -26.87 -1.91
CA THR A 81 1.87 -25.89 -2.94
C THR A 81 0.77 -24.96 -2.41
N GLY A 82 0.54 -23.83 -3.09
CA GLY A 82 -0.49 -22.85 -2.74
C GLY A 82 0.04 -21.68 -1.90
N GLN A 83 -0.87 -20.84 -1.39
CA GLN A 83 -0.46 -19.68 -0.62
C GLN A 83 0.03 -20.10 0.78
N GLN A 84 1.15 -19.55 1.22
CA GLN A 84 1.76 -19.78 2.53
C GLN A 84 2.09 -18.45 3.20
N SER A 85 2.13 -18.44 4.54
CA SER A 85 2.68 -17.32 5.29
C SER A 85 4.18 -17.17 5.01
N PHE A 86 4.63 -15.92 5.00
CA PHE A 86 6.03 -15.55 4.82
C PHE A 86 6.46 -14.63 5.97
N MET A 87 7.64 -14.90 6.54
CA MET A 87 8.27 -14.02 7.52
C MET A 87 9.78 -13.93 7.28
N ALA A 88 10.32 -12.72 7.40
CA ALA A 88 11.76 -12.49 7.43
C ALA A 88 12.14 -11.60 8.63
N SER A 89 13.12 -12.02 9.42
CA SER A 89 13.57 -11.28 10.60
C SER A 89 15.09 -11.31 10.76
N ALA A 90 15.65 -10.26 11.34
CA ALA A 90 17.07 -10.14 11.65
C ALA A 90 17.26 -9.20 12.85
N ALA A 91 18.33 -9.37 13.61
CA ALA A 91 18.66 -8.48 14.71
C ALA A 91 18.90 -7.05 14.19
N GLY A 92 18.28 -6.05 14.82
CA GLY A 92 18.35 -4.65 14.39
C GLY A 92 17.40 -4.27 13.25
N TYR A 93 16.48 -5.17 12.86
CA TYR A 93 15.47 -4.90 11.82
C TYR A 93 14.05 -5.15 12.34
N HIS A 94 13.07 -4.47 11.76
CA HIS A 94 11.66 -4.82 11.93
C HIS A 94 11.35 -6.10 11.15
N THR A 95 10.58 -7.00 11.76
CA THR A 95 10.16 -8.25 11.12
C THR A 95 9.21 -7.95 9.97
N ARG A 96 9.51 -8.50 8.80
CA ARG A 96 8.67 -8.42 7.60
C ARG A 96 7.70 -9.59 7.60
N GLU A 97 6.40 -9.31 7.50
CA GLU A 97 5.35 -10.32 7.37
C GLU A 97 4.61 -10.17 6.04
N SER A 98 4.40 -11.27 5.32
CA SER A 98 3.62 -11.28 4.08
C SER A 98 3.08 -12.67 3.74
N SER A 99 2.61 -12.87 2.51
CA SER A 99 2.25 -14.19 1.96
C SER A 99 3.00 -14.48 0.67
N LEU A 100 3.26 -15.76 0.43
CA LEU A 100 3.95 -16.28 -0.75
C LEU A 100 3.05 -17.27 -1.48
N SER A 101 3.00 -17.23 -2.81
CA SER A 101 2.29 -18.24 -3.61
C SER A 101 3.26 -19.31 -4.11
N LEU A 102 3.07 -20.55 -3.67
CA LEU A 102 3.88 -21.71 -4.06
C LEU A 102 3.24 -22.47 -5.23
N THR A 103 3.26 -21.88 -6.43
CA THR A 103 2.87 -22.55 -7.68
C THR A 103 4.06 -23.18 -8.40
N GLY A 104 5.28 -22.81 -8.00
CA GLY A 104 6.55 -23.29 -8.52
C GLY A 104 7.71 -22.74 -7.70
N SER A 105 8.94 -23.16 -8.03
CA SER A 105 10.15 -22.56 -7.45
C SER A 105 10.24 -21.08 -7.84
N ALA A 106 10.69 -20.24 -6.93
CA ALA A 106 10.71 -18.79 -7.13
C ALA A 106 11.94 -18.13 -6.49
N THR A 107 12.35 -17.00 -7.05
CA THR A 107 13.34 -16.10 -6.44
C THR A 107 12.64 -14.90 -5.84
N VAL A 108 12.86 -14.65 -4.55
CA VAL A 108 12.19 -13.61 -3.76
C VAL A 108 13.25 -12.77 -3.06
N ASN A 109 13.54 -11.62 -3.66
CA ASN A 109 14.44 -10.62 -3.09
C ASN A 109 13.65 -9.71 -2.15
N LEU A 110 14.24 -9.42 -0.99
CA LEU A 110 13.54 -8.77 0.11
C LEU A 110 14.39 -7.65 0.68
N GLN A 111 13.68 -6.63 1.17
CA GLN A 111 14.28 -5.54 1.91
C GLN A 111 13.67 -5.50 3.31
N LEU A 112 14.52 -5.48 4.35
CA LEU A 112 14.11 -5.26 5.74
C LEU A 112 14.27 -3.80 6.14
N ILE A 113 13.32 -3.29 6.92
CA ILE A 113 13.39 -1.95 7.51
C ILE A 113 14.28 -2.02 8.76
N PRO A 114 15.39 -1.25 8.84
CA PRO A 114 16.23 -1.24 10.04
C PRO A 114 15.51 -0.52 11.20
N GLN A 115 15.87 -0.87 12.44
CA GLN A 115 15.48 -0.15 13.66
C GLN A 115 16.38 1.08 13.91
N GLY A 116 17.00 1.60 12.85
CA GLY A 116 18.03 2.63 12.85
C GLY A 116 18.21 3.21 11.45
N ASP A 117 19.42 3.67 11.10
CA ASP A 117 19.74 4.25 9.78
C ASP A 117 18.82 5.40 9.35
N GLY A 118 18.34 6.19 10.32
CA GLY A 118 17.41 7.30 10.09
C GLY A 118 15.93 6.89 9.99
N PHE A 119 15.60 5.59 10.04
CA PHE A 119 14.22 5.15 10.17
C PHE A 119 13.69 5.39 11.59
N ASN A 120 12.50 5.95 11.69
CA ASN A 120 11.77 6.15 12.93
C ASN A 120 10.36 5.57 12.78
N LEU A 121 10.11 4.41 13.39
CA LEU A 121 8.81 3.73 13.28
C LEU A 121 7.66 4.59 13.82
N THR A 122 7.84 5.27 14.96
CA THR A 122 6.81 6.12 15.56
C THR A 122 6.40 7.23 14.61
N LEU A 123 7.36 7.87 13.95
CA LEU A 123 7.07 8.89 12.96
C LEU A 123 6.45 8.31 11.69
N PHE A 124 6.97 7.20 11.18
CA PHE A 124 6.42 6.53 10.00
C PHE A 124 4.94 6.16 10.24
N ASP A 125 4.63 5.61 11.42
CA ASP A 125 3.27 5.25 11.80
C ASP A 125 2.38 6.49 11.98
N HIS A 126 2.92 7.60 12.52
CA HIS A 126 2.22 8.88 12.62
C HIS A 126 1.86 9.44 11.24
N LEU A 127 2.82 9.48 10.32
CA LEU A 127 2.67 10.04 8.98
C LEU A 127 1.77 9.19 8.07
N PHE A 128 1.86 7.86 8.15
CA PHE A 128 1.33 6.98 7.10
C PHE A 128 0.34 5.93 7.58
N ARG A 129 0.18 5.73 8.90
CA ARG A 129 -0.66 4.64 9.45
C ARG A 129 -1.59 5.11 10.56
N ASN A 130 -1.87 6.41 10.66
CA ASN A 130 -2.64 7.01 11.74
C ASN A 130 -2.22 6.47 13.12
N LYS A 131 -0.94 6.62 13.46
CA LYS A 131 -0.32 6.11 14.70
C LYS A 131 -0.41 4.59 14.84
N GLY A 132 -0.34 3.88 13.71
CA GLY A 132 -0.38 2.41 13.64
C GLY A 132 -1.79 1.80 13.69
N THR A 133 -2.85 2.62 13.63
CA THR A 133 -4.24 2.14 13.67
C THR A 133 -4.81 1.79 12.29
N THR A 134 -4.19 2.28 11.21
CA THR A 134 -4.60 2.01 9.82
C THR A 134 -3.43 1.47 8.99
N GLY A 135 -3.73 0.96 7.80
CA GLY A 135 -2.72 0.62 6.81
C GLY A 135 -2.20 1.86 6.09
N THR A 136 -1.06 1.72 5.40
CA THR A 136 -0.51 2.78 4.56
C THR A 136 -1.43 3.17 3.41
N GLU A 137 -1.49 4.45 3.10
CA GLU A 137 -2.19 4.97 1.92
C GLU A 137 -1.19 5.59 0.94
N ARG A 138 -1.21 5.12 -0.31
CA ARG A 138 -0.38 5.66 -1.40
C ARG A 138 -1.01 5.38 -2.76
N TRP A 139 -0.52 6.08 -3.79
CA TRP A 139 -0.83 5.71 -5.16
C TRP A 139 -0.17 4.38 -5.53
N THR A 140 -0.93 3.48 -6.16
CA THR A 140 -0.45 2.22 -6.76
C THR A 140 -0.16 2.36 -8.24
N THR A 141 -0.70 3.39 -8.88
CA THR A 141 -0.44 3.77 -10.27
C THR A 141 -0.13 5.27 -10.36
N GLN A 142 0.65 5.69 -11.36
CA GLN A 142 0.95 7.10 -11.60
C GLN A 142 -0.34 7.92 -11.77
N PRO A 143 -0.66 8.88 -10.87
CA PRO A 143 -1.77 9.80 -11.12
C PRO A 143 -1.42 10.79 -12.25
N THR A 144 -2.45 11.32 -12.90
CA THR A 144 -2.35 12.50 -13.76
C THR A 144 -2.64 13.77 -12.97
N PHE A 145 -2.16 14.90 -13.48
CA PHE A 145 -2.39 16.20 -12.84
C PHE A 145 -3.25 17.11 -13.70
N GLU A 146 -4.13 17.85 -13.04
CA GLU A 146 -5.06 18.78 -13.68
C GLU A 146 -5.02 20.13 -12.96
N ILE A 147 -4.55 21.18 -13.62
CA ILE A 147 -4.53 22.54 -13.06
C ILE A 147 -5.71 23.31 -13.62
N TRP A 148 -6.59 23.79 -12.75
CA TRP A 148 -7.73 24.59 -13.16
C TRP A 148 -7.30 26.01 -13.51
N THR A 149 -7.71 26.48 -14.70
CA THR A 149 -7.31 27.80 -15.22
C THR A 149 -8.17 28.94 -14.67
N GLN A 150 -9.22 28.63 -13.89
CA GLN A 150 -10.11 29.61 -13.27
C GLN A 150 -9.84 29.76 -11.77
N GLU A 151 -10.06 30.98 -11.25
CA GLU A 151 -10.42 31.22 -9.86
C GLU A 151 -11.80 30.61 -9.59
N PHE A 152 -11.90 29.89 -8.48
CA PHE A 152 -13.16 29.38 -7.95
C PHE A 152 -13.58 30.18 -6.72
N SER A 153 -14.83 30.63 -6.70
CA SER A 153 -15.42 31.20 -5.49
C SER A 153 -16.04 30.06 -4.68
N CYS A 154 -15.67 29.97 -3.41
CA CYS A 154 -16.38 29.15 -2.45
C CYS A 154 -17.66 29.84 -2.00
N LEU A 155 -18.78 29.15 -2.19
CA LEU A 155 -20.12 29.68 -1.96
C LEU A 155 -20.74 29.14 -0.67
N GLU A 156 -20.32 27.97 -0.22
CA GLU A 156 -20.78 27.29 1.00
C GLU A 156 -19.58 26.58 1.65
N LEU A 157 -19.51 26.62 2.97
CA LEU A 157 -18.51 25.90 3.76
C LEU A 157 -19.08 24.56 4.22
N ASP A 158 -18.21 23.56 4.32
CA ASP A 158 -18.52 22.29 4.95
C ASP A 158 -18.39 22.47 6.48
N THR A 159 -19.45 22.16 7.22
CA THR A 159 -19.46 22.28 8.69
C THR A 159 -19.07 20.99 9.39
N ASP A 160 -18.98 19.86 8.67
CA ASP A 160 -18.70 18.54 9.26
C ASP A 160 -17.20 18.35 9.56
N TYR A 161 -16.34 19.03 8.80
CA TYR A 161 -14.87 18.99 8.93
C TYR A 161 -14.28 20.28 9.53
N GLY A 162 -15.14 21.13 10.13
CA GLY A 162 -14.82 22.48 10.57
C GLY A 162 -14.91 23.50 9.43
N ASP A 163 -15.18 24.76 9.77
CA ASP A 163 -15.54 25.89 8.88
C ASP A 163 -14.50 26.27 7.79
N SER A 164 -13.55 25.41 7.45
CA SER A 164 -12.41 25.70 6.58
C SER A 164 -12.47 25.00 5.23
N ALA A 165 -13.24 23.92 5.07
CA ALA A 165 -13.37 23.24 3.78
C ALA A 165 -14.50 23.88 2.94
N CYS A 166 -14.26 24.05 1.64
CA CYS A 166 -15.31 24.54 0.76
C CYS A 166 -16.26 23.40 0.37
N ALA A 167 -17.56 23.53 0.65
CA ALA A 167 -18.58 22.56 0.27
C ALA A 167 -19.07 22.75 -1.17
N ARG A 168 -19.09 24.00 -1.67
CA ARG A 168 -19.57 24.31 -3.02
C ARG A 168 -18.73 25.38 -3.69
N TYR A 169 -18.17 25.02 -4.84
CA TYR A 169 -17.30 25.85 -5.64
C TYR A 169 -18.07 26.41 -6.85
N GLN A 170 -17.69 27.60 -7.33
CA GLN A 170 -18.16 28.15 -8.60
C GLN A 170 -17.03 28.82 -9.38
N ALA A 171 -16.84 28.42 -10.63
CA ALA A 171 -15.86 29.03 -11.54
C ALA A 171 -16.22 30.49 -11.80
N LYS A 172 -15.25 31.40 -11.72
CA LYS A 172 -15.49 32.85 -11.83
C LYS A 172 -14.71 33.50 -12.96
N GLY A 173 -13.40 33.65 -12.80
CA GLY A 173 -12.52 34.34 -13.73
C GLY A 173 -11.21 33.59 -13.86
N PRO A 174 -10.21 34.08 -14.62
CA PRO A 174 -8.92 33.41 -14.70
C PRO A 174 -8.22 33.38 -13.33
N ALA A 175 -7.55 32.26 -13.03
CA ALA A 175 -6.65 32.17 -11.88
C ALA A 175 -5.39 33.04 -12.13
N PRO A 176 -4.72 33.53 -11.09
CA PRO A 176 -3.43 34.23 -11.24
C PRO A 176 -2.39 33.34 -11.92
N ALA A 177 -1.65 33.85 -12.90
CA ALA A 177 -0.66 33.04 -13.64
C ALA A 177 0.42 32.39 -12.75
N ILE A 178 0.82 33.07 -11.66
CA ILE A 178 1.80 32.53 -10.71
C ILE A 178 1.31 31.26 -9.99
N PHE A 179 -0.01 31.06 -9.90
CA PHE A 179 -0.59 29.84 -9.32
C PHE A 179 -0.14 28.60 -10.09
N GLU A 180 -0.28 28.62 -11.42
CA GLU A 180 0.13 27.51 -12.28
C GLU A 180 1.62 27.19 -12.09
N THR A 181 2.48 28.21 -12.04
CA THR A 181 3.92 28.03 -11.79
C THR A 181 4.18 27.30 -10.48
N LYS A 182 3.52 27.71 -9.39
CA LYS A 182 3.70 27.07 -8.07
C LYS A 182 3.22 25.62 -8.02
N VAL A 183 2.09 25.34 -8.66
CA VAL A 183 1.60 23.96 -8.78
C VAL A 183 2.59 23.11 -9.56
N ARG A 184 3.10 23.57 -10.70
CA ARG A 184 4.10 22.84 -11.50
C ARG A 184 5.40 22.61 -10.73
N ASP A 185 5.89 23.62 -10.01
CA ASP A 185 7.08 23.53 -9.17
C ASP A 185 6.91 22.46 -8.09
N SER A 186 5.73 22.40 -7.47
CA SER A 186 5.42 21.37 -6.46
C SER A 186 5.38 19.97 -7.08
N ILE A 187 4.66 19.77 -8.19
CA ILE A 187 4.56 18.48 -8.88
C ILE A 187 5.94 17.94 -9.25
N ALA A 188 6.85 18.81 -9.68
CA ALA A 188 8.23 18.42 -10.01
C ALA A 188 9.01 17.83 -8.82
N LYS A 189 8.60 18.11 -7.58
CA LYS A 189 9.20 17.58 -6.35
C LYS A 189 8.63 16.24 -5.90
N MET A 190 7.51 15.79 -6.46
CA MET A 190 6.86 14.53 -6.06
C MET A 190 7.79 13.31 -6.12
N GLY A 191 8.65 13.23 -7.14
CA GLY A 191 9.60 12.13 -7.28
C GLY A 191 10.55 12.00 -6.09
N GLN A 192 10.90 13.11 -5.43
CA GLN A 192 11.80 13.10 -4.28
C GLN A 192 11.15 12.42 -3.06
N LEU A 193 9.86 12.66 -2.79
CA LEU A 193 9.13 11.98 -1.70
C LEU A 193 8.84 10.52 -1.98
N THR A 194 8.66 10.15 -3.24
CA THR A 194 8.20 8.79 -3.60
C THR A 194 9.31 7.86 -4.04
N GLY A 195 10.58 8.28 -3.91
CA GLY A 195 11.72 7.52 -4.43
C GLY A 195 11.68 7.33 -5.95
N ASN A 196 11.12 8.32 -6.66
CA ASN A 196 10.86 8.35 -8.10
C ASN A 196 9.81 7.34 -8.60
N VAL A 197 9.09 6.65 -7.71
CA VAL A 197 7.95 5.78 -8.12
C VAL A 197 6.88 6.59 -8.82
N LEU A 198 6.61 7.81 -8.34
CA LEU A 198 5.80 8.78 -9.05
C LEU A 198 6.72 9.85 -9.65
N SER A 199 6.81 9.92 -10.98
CA SER A 199 7.63 10.92 -11.67
C SER A 199 7.12 11.18 -13.09
N GLY A 200 7.37 12.39 -13.61
CA GLY A 200 7.13 12.71 -15.03
C GLY A 200 5.66 12.66 -15.47
N ALA A 201 4.71 12.79 -14.55
CA ALA A 201 3.28 12.71 -14.86
C ALA A 201 2.81 13.83 -15.81
N PRO A 202 1.89 13.55 -16.74
CA PRO A 202 1.33 14.57 -17.61
C PRO A 202 0.51 15.56 -16.78
N ILE A 203 0.81 16.85 -16.97
CA ILE A 203 0.06 17.96 -16.40
C ILE A 203 -0.85 18.51 -17.50
N THR A 204 -2.15 18.48 -17.25
CA THR A 204 -3.16 19.07 -18.13
C THR A 204 -3.71 20.35 -17.52
N MET A 205 -4.06 21.31 -18.37
CA MET A 205 -4.81 22.49 -17.95
C MET A 205 -6.28 22.24 -18.22
N LYS A 206 -7.15 22.62 -17.29
CA LYS A 206 -8.61 22.52 -17.48
C LYS A 206 -9.29 23.85 -17.29
N THR A 207 -10.14 24.17 -18.26
CA THR A 207 -10.97 25.36 -18.24
C THR A 207 -12.41 24.95 -17.99
N HIS A 208 -12.96 25.40 -16.88
CA HIS A 208 -14.37 25.33 -16.54
C HIS A 208 -15.06 26.62 -17.01
N PRO A 209 -16.22 26.53 -17.69
CA PRO A 209 -17.01 27.71 -18.02
C PRO A 209 -17.35 28.52 -16.76
N VAL A 210 -17.29 29.84 -16.85
CA VAL A 210 -17.71 30.73 -15.76
C VAL A 210 -19.15 30.43 -15.34
N GLY A 211 -19.39 30.37 -14.04
CA GLY A 211 -20.67 29.99 -13.44
C GLY A 211 -20.84 28.49 -13.19
N THR A 212 -19.96 27.64 -13.72
CA THR A 212 -19.97 26.20 -13.43
C THR A 212 -19.75 25.95 -11.94
N SER A 213 -20.57 25.09 -11.34
CA SER A 213 -20.49 24.77 -9.91
C SER A 213 -20.27 23.30 -9.65
N PHE A 214 -19.54 23.01 -8.57
CA PHE A 214 -19.19 21.66 -8.11
C PHE A 214 -19.45 21.53 -6.61
N PRO A 215 -20.03 20.42 -6.13
CA PRO A 215 -19.95 20.05 -4.72
C PRO A 215 -18.53 19.56 -4.38
N ASN A 216 -18.14 19.61 -3.11
CA ASN A 216 -16.87 19.06 -2.63
C ASN A 216 -16.75 17.54 -2.76
N SER A 217 -17.86 16.84 -2.98
CA SER A 217 -17.89 15.41 -3.28
C SER A 217 -17.64 15.09 -4.75
N ASP A 218 -17.75 16.09 -5.64
CA ASP A 218 -17.50 15.91 -7.07
C ASP A 218 -16.97 17.19 -7.74
N TRP A 219 -15.65 17.28 -7.80
CA TRP A 219 -14.90 18.35 -8.46
C TRP A 219 -14.96 18.30 -10.01
N GLY A 220 -15.69 17.35 -10.60
CA GLY A 220 -15.63 17.09 -12.03
C GLY A 220 -14.27 16.55 -12.50
N THR A 221 -13.48 16.03 -11.55
CA THR A 221 -12.17 15.41 -11.74
C THR A 221 -12.33 13.90 -11.92
N THR A 222 -11.59 13.31 -12.86
CA THR A 222 -11.64 11.87 -13.13
C THR A 222 -10.87 11.05 -12.08
N VAL A 223 -11.26 9.78 -11.93
CA VAL A 223 -10.47 8.80 -11.18
C VAL A 223 -9.05 8.73 -11.77
N GLY A 224 -8.04 8.64 -10.91
CA GLY A 224 -6.63 8.69 -11.28
C GLY A 224 -6.03 10.09 -11.34
N THR A 225 -6.78 11.15 -10.99
CA THR A 225 -6.34 12.53 -11.15
C THR A 225 -6.24 13.27 -9.82
N ILE A 226 -5.16 14.05 -9.69
CA ILE A 226 -5.01 15.09 -8.66
C ILE A 226 -5.24 16.45 -9.33
N SER A 227 -6.27 17.16 -8.89
CA SER A 227 -6.67 18.46 -9.42
C SER A 227 -6.28 19.60 -8.48
N PHE A 228 -5.98 20.78 -9.03
CA PHE A 228 -5.56 21.94 -8.25
C PHE A 228 -6.41 23.17 -8.59
N SER A 229 -6.83 23.93 -7.57
CA SER A 229 -7.60 25.16 -7.74
C SER A 229 -7.09 26.31 -6.88
N TYR A 230 -7.30 27.52 -7.41
CA TYR A 230 -7.18 28.76 -6.65
C TYR A 230 -8.57 29.18 -6.19
N THR A 231 -8.78 29.23 -4.87
CA THR A 231 -10.11 29.37 -4.27
C THR A 231 -10.24 30.64 -3.41
N THR A 232 -11.30 31.39 -3.64
CA THR A 232 -11.65 32.64 -2.94
C THR A 232 -13.08 32.56 -2.37
N GLY A 233 -13.71 33.69 -2.05
CA GLY A 233 -15.07 33.72 -1.49
C GLY A 233 -15.07 33.41 0.01
N LEU A 234 -15.94 32.49 0.44
CA LEU A 234 -16.03 32.08 1.84
C LEU A 234 -14.83 31.25 2.32
N TYR A 235 -14.03 30.70 1.40
CA TYR A 235 -12.87 29.90 1.74
C TYR A 235 -11.81 30.74 2.46
N GLY A 236 -11.19 30.15 3.48
CA GLY A 236 -10.20 30.84 4.30
C GLY A 236 -9.06 31.40 3.44
N ARG A 237 -8.75 32.69 3.57
CA ARG A 237 -7.69 33.32 2.77
C ARG A 237 -6.31 32.67 3.00
N ASN A 238 -6.08 32.17 4.21
CA ASN A 238 -4.86 31.48 4.60
C ASN A 238 -5.00 29.95 4.58
N ALA A 239 -6.10 29.42 4.04
CA ALA A 239 -6.36 28.00 4.01
C ALA A 239 -5.76 27.36 2.76
N ALA A 240 -5.30 26.12 2.92
CA ALA A 240 -5.04 25.20 1.84
C ALA A 240 -5.47 23.81 2.32
N SER A 241 -5.89 22.95 1.39
CA SER A 241 -6.33 21.61 1.74
C SER A 241 -6.15 20.66 0.56
N ALA A 242 -5.69 19.44 0.86
CA ALA A 242 -5.83 18.28 -0.01
C ALA A 242 -6.99 17.40 0.47
N SER A 243 -8.00 17.25 -0.38
CA SER A 243 -9.22 16.47 -0.11
C SER A 243 -9.37 15.33 -1.12
N GLY A 244 -9.90 14.18 -0.66
CA GLY A 244 -10.13 13.00 -1.49
C GLY A 244 -9.33 11.78 -1.04
N PHE A 245 -9.16 10.81 -1.93
CA PHE A 245 -8.51 9.54 -1.61
C PHE A 245 -7.50 9.15 -2.69
N VAL A 246 -6.33 8.67 -2.26
CA VAL A 246 -5.35 8.05 -3.15
C VAL A 246 -5.96 6.85 -3.89
N ASN A 247 -5.52 6.57 -5.12
CA ASN A 247 -6.12 5.59 -6.03
C ASN A 247 -7.58 5.85 -6.44
N ASN A 248 -8.12 7.01 -6.07
CA ASN A 248 -9.39 7.52 -6.58
C ASN A 248 -9.15 8.89 -7.23
N LYS A 249 -9.66 9.98 -6.66
CA LYS A 249 -9.43 11.35 -7.10
C LYS A 249 -9.14 12.22 -5.89
N LEU A 250 -8.27 13.21 -6.09
CA LEU A 250 -7.91 14.21 -5.08
C LEU A 250 -8.06 15.62 -5.66
N HIS A 251 -8.38 16.56 -4.79
CA HIS A 251 -8.44 17.97 -5.10
C HIS A 251 -7.63 18.75 -4.08
N ILE A 252 -6.82 19.67 -4.57
CA ILE A 252 -6.03 20.57 -3.74
C ILE A 252 -6.47 22.00 -4.03
N ASP A 253 -6.96 22.69 -3.01
CA ASP A 253 -7.36 24.09 -3.11
C ASP A 253 -6.45 24.99 -2.27
N TYR A 254 -6.19 26.20 -2.79
CA TYR A 254 -5.34 27.20 -2.15
C TYR A 254 -6.06 28.54 -2.03
N GLY A 255 -6.02 29.12 -0.83
CA GLY A 255 -6.60 30.41 -0.51
C GLY A 255 -5.81 31.60 -1.06
N ALA A 256 -6.48 32.76 -1.03
CA ALA A 256 -6.02 34.04 -1.59
C ALA A 256 -4.63 34.53 -1.11
N ASN A 257 -4.17 34.12 0.06
CA ASN A 257 -2.91 34.58 0.64
C ASN A 257 -1.80 33.52 0.60
N VAL A 258 -2.11 32.26 0.28
CA VAL A 258 -1.16 31.13 0.38
C VAL A 258 -0.82 30.49 -0.96
N TYR A 259 -1.58 30.79 -2.01
CA TYR A 259 -1.36 30.25 -3.36
C TYR A 259 0.03 30.56 -3.97
N THR A 260 0.79 31.49 -3.39
CA THR A 260 2.18 31.80 -3.80
C THR A 260 3.25 31.16 -2.91
N ASP A 261 2.87 30.58 -1.78
CA ASP A 261 3.81 30.00 -0.81
C ASP A 261 4.23 28.59 -1.24
N ALA A 262 5.49 28.45 -1.66
CA ALA A 262 6.01 27.18 -2.12
C ALA A 262 5.98 26.08 -1.04
N THR A 263 6.13 26.44 0.24
CA THR A 263 6.13 25.46 1.33
C THR A 263 4.74 24.88 1.57
N ILE A 264 3.69 25.69 1.39
CA ILE A 264 2.30 25.24 1.48
C ILE A 264 1.95 24.35 0.27
N HIS A 265 2.39 24.73 -0.94
CA HIS A 265 2.21 23.86 -2.11
C HIS A 265 2.82 22.47 -1.92
N LEU A 266 4.03 22.40 -1.36
CA LEU A 266 4.70 21.14 -1.06
C LEU A 266 4.00 20.35 0.07
N HIS A 267 3.48 21.03 1.10
CA HIS A 267 2.69 20.40 2.17
C HIS A 267 1.45 19.72 1.62
N GLU A 268 0.63 20.43 0.84
CA GLU A 268 -0.59 19.85 0.28
C GLU A 268 -0.29 18.73 -0.74
N LEU A 269 0.78 18.88 -1.54
CA LEU A 269 1.19 17.81 -2.43
C LEU A 269 1.64 16.55 -1.65
N ALA A 270 2.32 16.74 -0.51
CA ALA A 270 2.72 15.63 0.34
C ALA A 270 1.50 14.86 0.87
N HIS A 271 0.41 15.55 1.23
CA HIS A 271 -0.87 14.89 1.51
C HIS A 271 -1.36 14.03 0.35
N ALA A 272 -1.36 14.59 -0.86
CA ALA A 272 -1.83 13.88 -2.05
C ALA A 272 -1.01 12.62 -2.41
N VAL A 273 0.18 12.45 -1.83
CA VAL A 273 1.01 11.25 -2.01
C VAL A 273 1.08 10.34 -0.78
N GLY A 274 0.29 10.63 0.26
CA GLY A 274 0.04 9.72 1.39
C GLY A 274 0.51 10.21 2.75
N PHE A 275 1.09 11.42 2.86
CA PHE A 275 1.50 11.97 4.16
C PHE A 275 0.29 12.50 4.95
N HIS A 276 0.32 12.37 6.27
CA HIS A 276 -0.74 12.87 7.15
C HIS A 276 -0.15 13.44 8.43
N HIS A 277 -0.93 14.29 9.12
CA HIS A 277 -0.67 14.76 10.48
C HIS A 277 -1.91 14.53 11.36
N PRO A 278 -2.16 13.30 11.83
CA PRO A 278 -3.42 12.94 12.49
C PRO A 278 -3.74 13.72 13.78
N ASP A 279 -2.74 14.34 14.41
CA ASP A 279 -2.91 15.18 15.59
C ASP A 279 -2.88 16.69 15.26
N GLY A 280 -2.92 17.01 13.96
CA GLY A 280 -2.74 18.36 13.43
C GLY A 280 -1.26 18.75 13.26
N PRO A 281 -0.97 19.77 12.43
CA PRO A 281 0.40 20.10 12.01
C PRO A 281 1.27 20.60 13.17
N ASN A 282 0.67 21.14 14.24
CA ASN A 282 1.41 21.63 15.40
C ASN A 282 1.85 20.52 16.37
N ASN A 283 1.34 19.30 16.20
CA ASN A 283 1.59 18.16 17.09
C ASN A 283 2.36 17.04 16.40
N MET A 284 3.24 17.39 15.46
CA MET A 284 4.11 16.42 14.80
C MET A 284 5.18 15.89 15.78
N PRO A 285 5.51 14.58 15.75
CA PRO A 285 6.58 14.01 16.57
C PRO A 285 7.96 14.62 16.28
N GLN A 286 8.14 15.18 15.09
CA GLN A 286 9.29 15.99 14.71
C GLN A 286 8.90 17.01 13.64
N PRO A 287 9.63 18.14 13.50
CA PRO A 287 9.44 19.06 12.39
C PRO A 287 9.67 18.40 11.03
N GLY A 288 8.81 18.70 10.06
CA GLY A 288 8.92 18.21 8.69
C GLY A 288 7.86 18.80 7.77
N ILE A 289 7.61 18.14 6.64
CA ILE A 289 6.72 18.70 5.60
C ILE A 289 5.27 18.77 6.07
N MET A 290 4.91 17.94 7.05
CA MET A 290 3.58 17.89 7.67
C MET A 290 3.41 18.83 8.88
N GLY A 291 4.44 19.58 9.28
CA GLY A 291 4.35 20.54 10.39
C GLY A 291 5.48 20.45 11.42
N PRO A 292 5.54 21.40 12.38
CA PRO A 292 4.71 22.61 12.46
C PRO A 292 5.05 23.65 11.38
N TRP A 293 4.17 24.63 11.19
CA TRP A 293 4.46 25.77 10.31
C TRP A 293 5.51 26.71 10.95
N PRO A 294 6.50 27.23 10.20
CA PRO A 294 6.71 27.07 8.76
C PRO A 294 7.18 25.67 8.37
N TYR A 295 6.52 25.09 7.36
CA TYR A 295 6.79 23.72 6.91
C TYR A 295 8.20 23.58 6.36
N GLN A 296 8.83 22.45 6.65
CA GLN A 296 10.21 22.16 6.25
C GLN A 296 10.25 20.89 5.41
N TRP A 297 10.98 20.92 4.31
CA TRP A 297 11.26 19.70 3.54
C TRP A 297 12.54 19.07 4.07
N THR A 298 12.44 17.87 4.66
CA THR A 298 13.58 17.22 5.32
C THR A 298 13.99 15.93 4.62
N SER A 299 15.23 15.48 4.88
CA SER A 299 15.69 14.16 4.42
C SER A 299 14.91 13.01 5.07
N ALA A 300 14.32 13.21 6.24
CA ALA A 300 13.44 12.24 6.85
C ALA A 300 12.13 12.08 6.05
N ASP A 301 11.56 13.18 5.55
CA ASP A 301 10.36 13.12 4.70
C ASP A 301 10.63 12.31 3.42
N GLU A 302 11.75 12.58 2.74
CA GLU A 302 12.16 11.84 1.54
C GLU A 302 12.42 10.35 1.83
N LEU A 303 13.14 10.04 2.91
CA LEU A 303 13.45 8.67 3.30
C LEU A 303 12.18 7.87 3.60
N LEU A 304 11.30 8.43 4.43
CA LEU A 304 10.11 7.73 4.90
C LEU A 304 9.06 7.63 3.78
N GLY A 305 8.90 8.66 2.96
CA GLY A 305 8.06 8.60 1.76
C GLY A 305 8.56 7.55 0.76
N ARG A 306 9.88 7.44 0.52
CA ARG A 306 10.43 6.37 -0.33
C ARG A 306 10.08 4.98 0.21
N ILE A 307 10.21 4.78 1.53
CA ILE A 307 9.87 3.50 2.18
C ILE A 307 8.38 3.19 2.03
N LEU A 308 7.49 4.19 2.15
CA LEU A 308 6.05 4.04 1.90
C LEU A 308 5.79 3.43 0.51
N TYR A 309 6.47 3.92 -0.52
CA TYR A 309 6.29 3.44 -1.90
C TYR A 309 6.99 2.11 -2.22
N LEU A 310 7.91 1.64 -1.36
CA LEU A 310 8.49 0.29 -1.41
C LEU A 310 7.64 -0.76 -0.68
N ARG A 311 6.48 -0.36 -0.15
CA ARG A 311 5.54 -1.25 0.51
C ARG A 311 4.19 -1.25 -0.20
N PRO A 312 3.44 -2.36 -0.17
CA PRO A 312 2.07 -2.40 -0.68
C PRO A 312 1.16 -1.31 -0.09
N PHE A 313 0.12 -0.95 -0.83
CA PHE A 313 -0.99 -0.17 -0.28
C PHE A 313 -1.64 -0.97 0.85
N GLY A 314 -1.85 -0.34 2.01
CA GLY A 314 -2.47 -0.94 3.20
C GLY A 314 -1.51 -1.68 4.13
N SER A 315 -0.20 -1.55 3.97
CA SER A 315 0.78 -2.19 4.88
C SER A 315 0.64 -1.67 6.31
N LEU A 316 0.60 -2.59 7.27
CA LEU A 316 0.40 -2.36 8.70
C LEU A 316 1.73 -2.29 9.45
N THR A 317 1.66 -1.77 10.69
CA THR A 317 2.81 -1.68 11.59
C THR A 317 3.27 -3.06 12.11
N PRO A 318 4.59 -3.29 12.31
CA PRO A 318 5.70 -2.43 11.90
C PRO A 318 6.03 -2.57 10.40
N ASP A 319 5.93 -3.78 9.84
CA ASP A 319 6.19 -4.05 8.43
C ASP A 319 5.42 -5.29 7.93
N LYS A 320 4.08 -5.20 7.99
CA LYS A 320 3.19 -6.30 7.63
C LYS A 320 2.38 -5.95 6.38
N ASP A 321 2.37 -6.82 5.40
CA ASP A 321 1.52 -6.62 4.24
C ASP A 321 0.03 -6.85 4.52
N PRO A 322 -0.86 -6.19 3.76
CA PRO A 322 -2.28 -6.49 3.81
C PRO A 322 -2.55 -7.97 3.51
N ALA A 323 -3.64 -8.47 4.08
CA ALA A 323 -4.16 -9.79 3.72
C ALA A 323 -4.29 -9.93 2.20
N ASN A 324 -3.94 -11.09 1.68
CA ASN A 324 -3.92 -11.45 0.25
C ASN A 324 -2.79 -10.83 -0.59
N THR A 325 -1.90 -10.01 -0.01
CA THR A 325 -0.69 -9.58 -0.72
C THR A 325 0.24 -10.76 -0.91
N VAL A 326 0.72 -10.95 -2.14
CA VAL A 326 1.64 -12.02 -2.51
C VAL A 326 2.94 -11.44 -3.05
N ILE A 327 4.04 -11.62 -2.32
CA ILE A 327 5.33 -10.97 -2.61
C ILE A 327 6.07 -11.52 -3.83
N ASN A 328 5.68 -12.68 -4.33
CA ASN A 328 6.28 -13.32 -5.50
C ASN A 328 5.34 -13.38 -6.71
N CYS A 329 4.27 -12.57 -6.72
CA CYS A 329 3.46 -12.44 -7.93
C CYS A 329 4.24 -11.65 -8.98
N GLN A 330 4.37 -12.19 -10.19
CA GLN A 330 4.83 -11.42 -11.34
C GLN A 330 3.65 -10.65 -11.93
N GLY A 331 3.66 -9.32 -11.82
CA GLY A 331 2.65 -8.45 -12.44
C GLY A 331 1.36 -8.26 -11.63
N CYS A 332 1.35 -8.70 -10.37
CA CYS A 332 0.64 -8.00 -9.31
C CYS A 332 1.61 -6.96 -8.70
#